data_AF-A0AAN7HS34-F1
#
_entry.id   AF-A0AAN7HS34-F1
#
_cell.length_a   1.000
_cell.length_b   1.000
_cell.length_c   1.000
_cell.angle_alpha   90.00
_cell.angle_beta   90.00
_cell.angle_gamma   90.00
#
_symmetry.space_group_name_H-M   'P 1'
#
loop_
_entity.id
_entity.type
_entity.pdbx_description
1 polymer ?
#
loop_
_entity_poly.entity_id
_entity_poly.type
_entity_poly.pdbx_seq_one_letter_code
_entity_poly.pdbx_strand_id
1 'polypeptide(L)'
;MSTEPTRPLLLPQNRKLRHLRGIALRNLTFSWPRGHSIDDAAVNIKSPAKLESLRGKPRLHHALSSDDLQPPTARRRSTNLAAVSPATRQKKFEDAFGSRLADAFFSLHVEGEADPIYISEVGERATNFNFRPFELSELDSAITQLPQVTVKIWTRRNNTWTLLREDEVDLRTLNWLGILQNVHFPPNSLVFFLVDGIYSLEVSGKPAPPKHTASAPTSSYNALMKLATLDNSIQDALATRELLAQQINDLLSHERKNELPEAEDRLALANKYLAQQRRAVALAKKRNDDLKASLAARREAIAQGRATQIRAAKDVQNATEKLSQSRSLLAKTEADIRGQRRRICEDLSRIYKITPVSLGPPLAFQICGLPLPNSTTADDTLTSASRFSSSFSSAAPPPTTEDGLSAALSHVAHLTDALQYYLAVPLPYPIRPFGSRSSIRDDISQLPDPQREFPLYVPRGGSSAQFRFDYGWFLLNKDIEALCASQGLRVVDIRHTLPNLKYLLYVCSAGTDEVPERKRGGVRGLWAGRMKGLGVMAGADDASSLGGGGGSRRGSDASEAAGRQREELRRAAVGGGKDTERERESGGLDGGLGLPFKEGEMQLSLRTKGLRENAAS
;
A
#
# COMPACT_ATOMS: atom_id res chain seq x y z
N MET A 1 16.70 -7.45 60.12
CA MET A 1 15.22 -7.58 60.19
C MET A 1 14.71 -6.52 61.17
N SER A 2 14.70 -5.25 60.74
CA SER A 2 14.21 -4.15 61.58
C SER A 2 12.68 -4.25 61.64
N THR A 3 12.14 -4.46 62.84
CA THR A 3 10.71 -4.47 63.11
C THR A 3 10.12 -3.12 62.68
N GLU A 4 9.30 -3.09 61.63
CA GLU A 4 8.59 -1.87 61.25
C GLU A 4 7.69 -1.43 62.43
N PRO A 5 7.84 -0.19 62.91
CA PRO A 5 7.10 0.28 64.08
C PRO A 5 5.61 0.33 63.75
N THR A 6 4.82 -0.43 64.51
CA THR A 6 3.36 -0.58 64.33
C THR A 6 2.55 0.65 64.75
N ARG A 7 3.21 1.73 65.19
CA ARG A 7 2.61 3.00 65.63
C ARG A 7 3.60 4.17 65.51
N PRO A 8 3.13 5.43 65.41
CA PRO A 8 4.01 6.59 65.49
C PRO A 8 4.60 6.71 66.90
N LEU A 9 5.92 6.87 67.01
CA LEU A 9 6.61 7.10 68.30
C LEU A 9 6.85 8.59 68.56
N LEU A 10 6.89 9.39 67.50
CA LEU A 10 7.00 10.84 67.57
C LEU A 10 5.61 11.47 67.61
N LEU A 11 5.35 12.23 68.67
CA LEU A 11 4.20 13.13 68.73
C LEU A 11 4.25 14.12 67.56
N PRO A 12 3.10 14.46 66.94
CA PRO A 12 3.05 15.41 65.82
C PRO A 12 3.84 16.70 66.08
N GLN A 13 3.73 17.28 67.28
CA GLN A 13 4.41 18.51 67.68
C GLN A 13 5.95 18.40 67.73
N ASN A 14 6.47 17.18 67.91
CA ASN A 14 7.91 16.92 68.06
C ASN A 14 8.60 16.55 66.75
N ARG A 15 7.87 16.52 65.62
CA ARG A 15 8.46 16.23 64.31
C ARG A 15 9.25 17.44 63.82
N LYS A 16 10.51 17.18 63.46
CA LYS A 16 11.52 18.17 63.08
C LYS A 16 12.37 17.58 61.96
N LEU A 17 13.10 18.42 61.23
CA LEU A 17 13.92 18.01 60.09
C LEU A 17 14.95 16.93 60.42
N ARG A 18 15.57 16.95 61.61
CA ARG A 18 16.48 15.88 62.07
C ARG A 18 15.87 14.47 62.09
N HIS A 19 14.54 14.37 62.11
CA HIS A 19 13.83 13.10 62.10
C HIS A 19 13.51 12.62 60.67
N LEU A 20 13.66 13.45 59.65
CA LEU A 20 13.45 13.08 58.25
C LEU A 20 14.63 12.26 57.74
N ARG A 21 14.35 11.06 57.21
CA ARG A 21 15.35 10.12 56.71
C ARG A 21 15.18 9.75 55.24
N GLY A 22 14.04 10.06 54.64
CA GLY A 22 13.81 9.79 53.22
C GLY A 22 12.49 10.35 52.72
N ILE A 23 12.36 10.44 51.40
CA ILE A 23 11.14 10.83 50.70
C ILE A 23 10.91 9.85 49.55
N ALA A 24 9.66 9.52 49.27
CA ALA A 24 9.23 8.80 48.08
C ALA A 24 8.08 9.54 47.37
N LEU A 25 8.02 9.40 46.06
CA LEU A 25 7.00 9.99 45.21
C LEU A 25 6.15 8.87 44.59
N ARG A 26 4.83 8.97 44.71
CA ARG A 26 3.89 7.96 44.22
C ARG A 26 2.95 8.53 43.16
N ASN A 27 2.66 7.70 42.16
CA ASN A 27 1.68 7.94 41.11
C ASN A 27 1.92 9.25 40.33
N LEU A 28 3.14 9.40 39.77
CA LEU A 28 3.53 10.56 38.97
C LEU A 28 2.56 10.78 37.80
N THR A 29 2.01 11.99 37.70
CA THR A 29 1.14 12.43 36.61
C THR A 29 1.41 13.89 36.27
N PHE A 30 1.36 14.20 34.97
CA PHE A 30 1.56 15.55 34.44
C PHE A 30 0.25 16.32 34.23
N SER A 31 -0.89 15.75 34.59
CA SER A 31 -2.18 16.42 34.53
C SER A 31 -2.32 17.38 35.71
N TRP A 32 -2.59 18.65 35.41
CA TRP A 32 -3.00 19.60 36.43
C TRP A 32 -4.27 19.11 37.13
N PRO A 33 -4.32 19.01 38.47
CA PRO A 33 -5.56 18.76 39.18
C PRO A 33 -6.42 20.01 39.08
N ARG A 34 -7.26 20.08 38.05
CA ARG A 34 -8.36 21.04 37.99
C ARG A 34 -9.36 20.64 39.07
N GLY A 35 -9.48 21.46 40.11
CA GLY A 35 -10.61 21.42 41.03
C GLY A 35 -11.90 21.48 40.21
N HIS A 36 -12.70 20.43 40.30
CA HIS A 36 -14.00 20.36 39.65
C HIS A 36 -14.97 21.32 40.35
N SER A 37 -15.12 22.54 39.83
CA SER A 37 -16.42 23.23 39.88
C SER A 37 -17.29 22.70 38.74
N ILE A 38 -18.58 22.55 39.00
CA ILE A 38 -19.53 21.73 38.21
C ILE A 38 -20.01 22.46 36.94
N ASP A 39 -19.60 23.70 36.68
CA ASP A 39 -20.29 24.56 35.70
C ASP A 39 -19.58 24.81 34.35
N ASP A 40 -18.31 24.42 34.15
CA ASP A 40 -17.57 24.80 32.93
C ASP A 40 -17.44 23.69 31.86
N ALA A 41 -18.24 22.62 31.95
CA ALA A 41 -18.22 21.53 30.96
C ALA A 41 -18.84 21.89 29.59
N ALA A 42 -19.30 23.12 29.38
CA ALA A 42 -20.03 23.52 28.18
C ALA A 42 -19.18 24.17 27.06
N VAL A 43 -17.92 24.56 27.30
CA VAL A 43 -17.21 25.46 26.36
C VAL A 43 -16.18 24.77 25.44
N ASN A 44 -16.02 23.44 25.49
CA ASN A 44 -15.08 22.76 24.59
C ASN A 44 -15.70 21.60 23.80
N ILE A 45 -16.73 21.91 23.02
CA ILE A 45 -17.34 21.00 22.05
C ILE A 45 -17.01 21.50 20.64
N LYS A 46 -15.89 21.05 20.08
CA LYS A 46 -15.49 21.30 18.68
C LYS A 46 -16.20 20.34 17.70
N SER A 47 -17.53 20.23 17.76
CA SER A 47 -18.28 19.56 16.69
C SER A 47 -19.65 20.19 16.44
N PRO A 48 -19.97 20.61 15.20
CA PRO A 48 -21.18 21.39 14.88
C PRO A 48 -22.48 20.57 15.01
N ALA A 49 -22.42 19.25 14.86
CA ALA A 49 -23.59 18.37 14.90
C ALA A 49 -24.27 18.23 16.29
N LYS A 50 -23.61 18.68 17.37
CA LYS A 50 -24.14 18.57 18.75
C LYS A 50 -24.74 19.87 19.28
N LEU A 51 -24.56 20.98 18.57
CA LEU A 51 -25.18 22.27 18.88
C LEU A 51 -26.66 22.30 18.45
N GLU A 52 -27.04 21.57 17.40
CA GLU A 52 -28.43 21.48 16.95
C GLU A 52 -29.34 20.73 17.92
N SER A 53 -28.81 19.76 18.68
CA SER A 53 -29.57 19.03 19.69
C SER A 53 -29.96 19.85 20.93
N LEU A 54 -29.35 21.04 21.12
CA LEU A 54 -29.64 21.94 22.25
C LEU A 54 -30.70 23.01 21.94
N ARG A 55 -31.18 23.12 20.69
CA ARG A 55 -32.22 24.09 20.29
C ARG A 55 -33.67 23.60 20.55
N GLY A 56 -33.86 22.38 21.02
CA GLY A 56 -35.19 21.87 21.41
C GLY A 56 -35.62 22.40 22.79
N LYS A 57 -36.84 22.95 22.89
CA LYS A 57 -37.44 23.40 24.17
C LYS A 57 -37.40 22.25 25.22
N PRO A 58 -37.04 22.52 26.48
CA PRO A 58 -36.98 21.48 27.51
C PRO A 58 -38.40 21.08 27.94
N ARG A 59 -38.70 19.78 27.91
CA ARG A 59 -39.89 19.21 28.57
C ARG A 59 -39.63 19.13 30.07
N LEU A 60 -40.45 19.82 30.86
CA LEU A 60 -40.50 19.69 32.31
C LEU A 60 -40.99 18.28 32.67
N HIS A 61 -40.16 17.51 33.36
CA HIS A 61 -40.57 16.24 33.97
C HIS A 61 -40.70 16.43 35.48
N HIS A 62 -41.85 16.02 36.00
CA HIS A 62 -42.21 16.05 37.42
C HIS A 62 -41.33 15.10 38.24
N ALA A 63 -41.13 15.46 39.52
CA ALA A 63 -40.30 14.76 40.49
C ALA A 63 -40.61 13.26 40.55
N LEU A 64 -39.57 12.45 40.37
CA LEU A 64 -39.59 11.00 40.54
C LEU A 64 -38.77 10.58 41.76
N SER A 65 -39.23 9.47 42.32
CA SER A 65 -39.02 8.90 43.65
C SER A 65 -37.61 8.35 43.92
N SER A 66 -37.38 8.10 45.22
CA SER A 66 -36.17 7.63 45.91
C SER A 66 -35.51 6.31 45.43
N ASP A 67 -35.87 5.76 44.28
CA ASP A 67 -35.31 4.50 43.76
C ASP A 67 -34.16 4.68 42.75
N ASP A 68 -33.80 5.92 42.39
CA ASP A 68 -32.69 6.22 41.45
C ASP A 68 -31.35 6.55 42.13
N LEU A 69 -31.18 6.27 43.43
CA LEU A 69 -29.88 6.32 44.11
C LEU A 69 -29.07 5.04 43.92
N GLN A 70 -29.01 4.52 42.69
CA GLN A 70 -27.97 3.56 42.30
C GLN A 70 -26.78 4.32 41.71
N PRO A 71 -25.53 4.00 42.13
CA PRO A 71 -24.35 4.63 41.55
C PRO A 71 -24.38 4.38 40.04
N PRO A 72 -24.11 5.40 39.19
CA PRO A 72 -24.17 5.22 37.75
C PRO A 72 -23.22 4.08 37.38
N THR A 73 -23.81 3.01 36.85
CA THR A 73 -23.06 1.87 36.30
C THR A 73 -21.97 2.42 35.41
N ALA A 74 -20.74 2.00 35.70
CA ALA A 74 -19.53 2.52 35.10
C ALA A 74 -19.73 2.77 33.61
N ARG A 75 -19.80 4.04 33.21
CA ARG A 75 -19.73 4.44 31.81
C ARG A 75 -18.54 3.70 31.23
N ARG A 76 -18.81 2.72 30.36
CA ARG A 76 -17.81 1.96 29.62
C ARG A 76 -16.80 2.97 29.09
N ARG A 77 -15.61 3.04 29.70
CA ARG A 77 -14.46 3.66 29.05
C ARG A 77 -14.33 2.90 27.74
N SER A 78 -14.44 3.63 26.63
CA SER A 78 -14.31 3.07 25.29
C SER A 78 -12.86 2.69 25.02
N THR A 79 -12.34 1.69 25.73
CA THR A 79 -11.18 0.92 25.32
C THR A 79 -11.70 -0.27 24.53
N ASN A 80 -12.22 -0.02 23.32
CA ASN A 80 -12.37 -1.05 22.29
C ASN A 80 -10.97 -1.43 21.79
N LEU A 81 -10.15 -1.99 22.69
CA LEU A 81 -8.83 -2.54 22.42
C LEU A 81 -8.94 -4.00 21.95
N ALA A 82 -10.10 -4.63 22.11
CA ALA A 82 -10.36 -6.01 21.71
C ALA A 82 -10.29 -6.21 20.18
N ALA A 83 -10.71 -5.21 19.39
CA ALA A 83 -10.78 -5.30 17.92
C ALA A 83 -9.48 -4.89 17.19
N VAL A 84 -8.38 -4.65 17.93
CA VAL A 84 -7.14 -4.09 17.39
C VAL A 84 -6.02 -5.12 17.54
N SER A 85 -5.20 -5.29 16.49
CA SER A 85 -4.12 -6.29 16.45
C SER A 85 -3.19 -6.18 17.69
N PRO A 86 -2.68 -7.30 18.22
CA PRO A 86 -1.90 -7.32 19.46
C PRO A 86 -0.68 -6.39 19.41
N ALA A 87 -0.01 -6.28 18.26
CA ALA A 87 1.12 -5.38 18.06
C ALA A 87 0.73 -3.89 18.19
N THR A 88 -0.41 -3.49 17.61
CA THR A 88 -0.93 -2.12 17.77
C THR A 88 -1.46 -1.83 19.16
N ARG A 89 -1.92 -2.86 19.89
CA ARG A 89 -2.32 -2.74 21.30
C ARG A 89 -1.11 -2.49 22.19
N GLN A 90 -0.05 -3.28 21.99
CA GLN A 90 1.22 -3.10 22.70
C GLN A 90 1.80 -1.71 22.43
N LYS A 91 1.85 -1.27 21.16
CA LYS A 91 2.34 0.07 20.82
C LYS A 91 1.54 1.20 21.48
N LYS A 92 0.19 1.11 21.46
CA LYS A 92 -0.66 2.09 22.16
C LYS A 92 -0.44 2.07 23.67
N PHE A 93 -0.14 0.90 24.24
CA PHE A 93 0.18 0.76 25.66
C PHE A 93 1.55 1.38 25.96
N GLU A 94 2.57 1.12 25.14
CA GLU A 94 3.91 1.72 25.23
C GLU A 94 3.85 3.24 25.07
N ASP A 95 3.05 3.76 24.14
CA ASP A 95 2.85 5.20 23.95
C ASP A 95 2.12 5.83 25.17
N ALA A 96 1.11 5.15 25.72
CA ALA A 96 0.40 5.59 26.91
C ALA A 96 1.27 5.53 28.18
N PHE A 97 2.12 4.51 28.31
CA PHE A 97 3.08 4.38 29.41
C PHE A 97 4.20 5.41 29.26
N GLY A 98 4.78 5.56 28.07
CA GLY A 98 5.81 6.55 27.76
C GLY A 98 5.36 7.99 27.99
N SER A 99 4.04 8.26 27.88
CA SER A 99 3.49 9.58 28.22
C SER A 99 3.49 9.90 29.72
N ARG A 100 3.62 8.89 30.60
CA ARG A 100 3.57 9.01 32.07
C ARG A 100 4.91 8.78 32.75
N LEU A 101 5.87 8.14 32.09
CA LEU A 101 7.22 7.94 32.61
C LEU A 101 8.04 9.22 32.45
N ALA A 102 8.80 9.57 33.48
CA ALA A 102 9.81 10.61 33.42
C ALA A 102 10.99 10.27 34.33
N ASP A 103 12.07 11.03 34.22
CA ASP A 103 13.12 11.03 35.23
C ASP A 103 12.77 12.10 36.27
N ALA A 104 13.03 11.84 37.55
CA ALA A 104 12.68 12.75 38.62
C ALA A 104 13.76 12.80 39.71
N PHE A 105 13.97 13.98 40.30
CA PHE A 105 14.71 14.15 41.56
C PHE A 105 13.99 15.20 42.42
N PHE A 106 14.31 15.24 43.71
CA PHE A 106 13.79 16.28 44.60
C PHE A 106 14.91 17.07 45.25
N SER A 107 14.57 18.29 45.66
CA SER A 107 15.42 19.17 46.44
C SER A 107 14.67 19.68 47.66
N LEU A 108 15.35 19.78 48.80
CA LEU A 108 14.81 20.32 50.05
C LEU A 108 15.29 21.75 50.27
N HIS A 109 14.35 22.65 50.58
CA HIS A 109 14.67 24.05 50.91
C HIS A 109 13.97 24.44 52.21
N VAL A 110 14.58 25.36 52.94
CA VAL A 110 14.08 25.90 54.20
C VAL A 110 13.99 27.42 54.07
N GLU A 111 13.01 28.01 54.73
CA GLU A 111 12.80 29.46 54.74
C GLU A 111 14.01 30.18 55.34
N GLY A 112 14.65 31.05 54.54
CA GLY A 112 15.83 31.85 54.94
C GLY A 112 17.12 31.50 54.21
N GLU A 113 17.21 30.32 53.59
CA GLU A 113 18.37 29.91 52.75
C GLU A 113 17.99 29.92 51.27
N ALA A 114 18.86 30.48 50.43
CA ALA A 114 18.62 30.57 48.97
C ALA A 114 18.97 29.26 48.24
N ASP A 115 19.90 28.48 48.80
CA ASP A 115 20.39 27.24 48.22
C ASP A 115 19.70 26.01 48.84
N PRO A 116 19.52 24.92 48.07
CA PRO A 116 18.93 23.69 48.57
C PRO A 116 19.84 23.04 49.63
N ILE A 117 19.25 22.66 50.76
CA ILE A 117 19.94 21.95 51.85
C ILE A 117 20.31 20.52 51.44
N TYR A 118 19.51 19.91 50.58
CA TYR A 118 19.75 18.57 50.07
C TYR A 118 19.17 18.37 48.68
N ILE A 119 19.90 17.65 47.83
CA ILE A 119 19.48 17.26 46.49
C ILE A 119 19.60 15.74 46.38
N SER A 120 18.53 15.08 45.93
CA SER A 120 18.50 13.63 45.78
C SER A 120 19.22 13.13 44.52
N GLU A 121 19.46 11.82 44.46
CA GLU A 121 19.78 11.16 43.18
C GLU A 121 18.63 11.30 42.16
N VAL A 122 18.97 11.15 40.88
CA VAL A 122 17.99 11.15 39.78
C VAL A 122 17.43 9.74 39.63
N GLY A 123 16.13 9.58 39.84
CA GLY A 123 15.41 8.36 39.50
C GLY A 123 15.01 8.37 38.02
N GLU A 124 15.28 7.28 37.31
CA GLU A 124 15.07 7.19 35.86
C GLU A 124 13.76 6.49 35.51
N ARG A 125 13.04 7.05 34.53
CA ARG A 125 11.92 6.42 33.79
C ARG A 125 10.93 5.63 34.66
N ALA A 126 10.38 6.25 35.70
CA ALA A 126 9.39 5.63 36.58
C ALA A 126 8.18 6.53 36.84
N THR A 127 7.12 5.96 37.41
CA THR A 127 5.97 6.70 37.96
C THR A 127 5.94 6.69 39.49
N ASN A 128 6.68 5.78 40.12
CA ASN A 128 6.87 5.68 41.56
C ASN A 128 8.37 5.70 41.84
N PHE A 129 8.81 6.63 42.67
CA PHE A 129 10.22 6.82 43.00
C PHE A 129 10.43 6.58 44.49
N ASN A 130 11.36 5.70 44.83
CA ASN A 130 11.88 5.54 46.19
C ASN A 130 13.32 6.02 46.16
N PHE A 131 13.57 7.21 46.67
CA PHE A 131 14.91 7.77 46.72
C PHE A 131 15.70 7.17 47.88
N ARG A 132 17.04 7.15 47.77
CA ARG A 132 17.92 6.71 48.87
C ARG A 132 17.66 7.50 50.17
N PRO A 133 17.75 6.81 51.32
CA PRO A 133 17.69 7.48 52.61
C PRO A 133 18.92 8.37 52.81
N PHE A 134 18.75 9.45 53.55
CA PHE A 134 19.79 10.43 53.84
C PHE A 134 19.73 10.85 55.32
N GLU A 135 20.83 11.39 55.82
CA GLU A 135 20.91 11.98 57.16
C GLU A 135 21.28 13.45 57.04
N LEU A 136 20.66 14.28 57.89
CA LEU A 136 20.92 15.72 57.96
C LEU A 136 21.79 16.07 59.19
N SER A 137 22.61 15.13 59.66
CA SER A 137 23.41 15.25 60.89
C SER A 137 24.56 16.25 60.77
N GLU A 138 24.99 16.55 59.54
CA GLU A 138 26.10 17.47 59.22
C GLU A 138 25.65 18.94 59.11
N LEU A 139 24.34 19.21 59.22
CA LEU A 139 23.75 20.55 59.10
C LEU A 139 23.63 21.26 60.44
N ASP A 140 23.59 22.59 60.39
CA ASP A 140 23.49 23.43 61.57
C ASP A 140 22.28 23.07 62.45
N SER A 141 22.52 23.14 63.76
CA SER A 141 21.52 22.82 64.78
C SER A 141 20.26 23.69 64.68
N ALA A 142 20.34 24.89 64.09
CA ALA A 142 19.18 25.75 63.86
C ALA A 142 18.25 25.19 62.77
N ILE A 143 18.83 24.72 61.65
CA ILE A 143 18.10 24.20 60.49
C ILE A 143 17.45 22.87 60.84
N THR A 144 18.19 21.98 61.50
CA THR A 144 17.72 20.63 61.86
C THR A 144 16.55 20.61 62.86
N GLN A 145 16.31 21.72 63.57
CA GLN A 145 15.23 21.87 64.54
C GLN A 145 13.92 22.39 63.96
N LEU A 146 13.92 22.84 62.69
CA LEU A 146 12.72 23.40 62.05
C LEU A 146 11.70 22.29 61.72
N PRO A 147 10.39 22.60 61.83
CA PRO A 147 9.30 21.65 61.54
C PRO A 147 8.85 21.67 60.08
N GLN A 148 9.16 22.75 59.35
CA GLN A 148 8.69 23.00 58.00
C GLN A 148 9.82 22.82 57.00
N VAL A 149 9.49 22.23 55.85
CA VAL A 149 10.41 22.04 54.74
C VAL A 149 9.65 22.18 53.44
N THR A 150 10.26 22.83 52.46
CA THR A 150 9.71 22.93 51.11
C THR A 150 10.35 21.87 50.23
N VAL A 151 9.52 21.04 49.61
CA VAL A 151 9.95 19.95 48.75
C VAL A 151 9.63 20.32 47.31
N LYS A 152 10.68 20.49 46.50
CA LYS A 152 10.57 20.76 45.06
C LYS A 152 10.87 19.50 44.28
N ILE A 153 9.92 19.07 43.45
CA ILE A 153 10.05 17.89 42.59
C ILE A 153 10.33 18.35 41.16
N TRP A 154 11.51 17.96 40.67
CA TRP A 154 11.95 18.25 39.32
C TRP A 154 11.76 17.00 38.46
N THR A 155 11.21 17.19 37.26
CA THR A 155 11.01 16.10 36.31
C THR A 155 11.61 16.44 34.96
N ARG A 156 12.17 15.44 34.28
CA ARG A 156 12.75 15.59 32.95
C ARG A 156 11.83 14.96 31.92
N ARG A 157 11.38 15.78 30.96
CA ARG A 157 10.67 15.31 29.76
C ARG A 157 11.31 15.97 28.54
N ASN A 158 11.47 15.21 27.44
CA ASN A 158 12.05 15.70 26.19
C ASN A 158 13.42 16.40 26.35
N ASN A 159 14.29 15.87 27.21
CA ASN A 159 15.60 16.44 27.53
C ASN A 159 15.63 17.78 28.27
N THR A 160 14.51 18.29 28.76
CA THR A 160 14.44 19.51 29.59
C THR A 160 13.93 19.19 30.99
N TRP A 161 14.57 19.77 32.01
CA TRP A 161 14.12 19.70 33.40
C TRP A 161 13.06 20.78 33.67
N THR A 162 11.96 20.39 34.29
CA THR A 162 10.86 21.28 34.67
C THR A 162 10.43 20.99 36.10
N LEU A 163 10.14 22.03 36.87
CA LEU A 163 9.53 21.92 38.19
C LEU A 163 8.09 21.41 38.02
N LEU A 164 7.78 20.24 38.59
CA LEU A 164 6.44 19.66 38.51
C LEU A 164 5.56 20.10 39.67
N ARG A 165 6.13 20.11 40.89
CA ARG A 165 5.40 20.34 42.13
C ARG A 165 6.33 20.97 43.16
N GLU A 166 5.82 21.95 43.87
CA GLU A 166 6.43 22.59 45.03
C GLU A 166 5.43 22.47 46.17
N ASP A 167 5.78 21.68 47.18
CA ASP A 167 4.95 21.48 48.36
C ASP A 167 5.67 22.03 49.60
N GLU A 168 5.05 22.99 50.27
CA GLU A 168 5.45 23.41 51.60
C GLU A 168 4.84 22.43 52.62
N VAL A 169 5.70 21.68 53.30
CA VAL A 169 5.28 20.58 54.16
C VAL A 169 5.65 20.89 55.60
N ASP A 170 4.63 21.04 56.44
CA ASP A 170 4.80 20.98 57.89
C ASP A 170 4.83 19.51 58.33
N LEU A 171 5.96 19.05 58.87
CA LEU A 171 6.12 17.67 59.33
C LEU A 171 5.11 17.32 60.45
N ARG A 172 4.57 18.33 61.15
CA ARG A 172 3.59 18.16 62.23
C ARG A 172 2.23 17.70 61.72
N THR A 173 1.84 18.06 60.50
CA THR A 173 0.52 17.75 59.93
C THR A 173 0.48 16.41 59.20
N LEU A 174 1.59 15.66 59.19
CA LEU A 174 1.66 14.40 58.48
C LEU A 174 0.83 13.30 59.16
N ASN A 175 0.10 12.54 58.34
CA ASN A 175 -0.68 11.39 58.77
C ASN A 175 0.19 10.12 58.76
N TRP A 176 0.06 9.30 59.81
CA TRP A 176 0.79 8.04 59.90
C TRP A 176 0.18 6.99 58.96
N LEU A 177 1.02 6.28 58.21
CA LEU A 177 0.60 5.23 57.28
C LEU A 177 0.98 3.82 57.75
N GLY A 178 2.15 3.67 58.37
CA GLY A 178 2.70 2.38 58.78
C GLY A 178 3.22 1.55 57.60
N ILE A 179 2.33 1.09 56.71
CA ILE A 179 2.64 0.15 55.63
C ILE A 179 2.33 0.78 54.26
N LEU A 180 3.21 0.57 53.27
CA LEU A 180 3.04 1.09 51.90
C LEU A 180 2.17 0.21 50.99
N GLN A 181 1.93 -1.04 51.39
CA GLN A 181 1.16 -2.03 50.64
C GLN A 181 -0.35 -1.80 50.80
N ASN A 182 -1.12 -1.99 49.73
CA ASN A 182 -2.58 -1.81 49.68
C ASN A 182 -3.11 -0.40 49.98
N VAL A 183 -2.27 0.63 49.88
CA VAL A 183 -2.68 2.04 50.01
C VAL A 183 -2.86 2.65 48.62
N HIS A 184 -4.05 3.21 48.35
CA HIS A 184 -4.33 3.89 47.08
C HIS A 184 -3.88 5.36 47.14
N PHE A 185 -2.67 5.64 46.63
CA PHE A 185 -2.13 7.00 46.59
C PHE A 185 -2.81 7.84 45.49
N PRO A 186 -3.20 9.09 45.79
CA PRO A 186 -3.64 10.05 44.77
C PRO A 186 -2.47 10.42 43.83
N PRO A 187 -2.73 11.08 42.68
CA PRO A 187 -1.66 11.50 41.77
C PRO A 187 -0.64 12.43 42.45
N ASN A 188 0.64 12.24 42.14
CA ASN A 188 1.77 13.03 42.65
C ASN A 188 1.91 13.05 44.19
N SER A 189 1.53 11.98 44.88
CA SER A 189 1.54 11.93 46.34
C SER A 189 2.95 11.77 46.91
N LEU A 190 3.28 12.57 47.93
CA LEU A 190 4.54 12.48 48.67
C LEU A 190 4.40 11.59 49.91
N VAL A 191 5.42 10.77 50.12
CA VAL A 191 5.55 9.87 51.27
C VAL A 191 6.86 10.21 51.98
N PHE A 192 6.80 10.39 53.28
CA PHE A 192 7.92 10.78 54.13
C PHE A 192 8.33 9.62 55.03
N PHE A 193 9.61 9.32 55.07
CA PHE A 193 10.20 8.36 55.99
C PHE A 193 10.86 9.13 57.12
N LEU A 194 10.29 9.01 58.32
CA LEU A 194 10.87 9.53 59.54
C LEU A 194 11.57 8.40 60.31
N VAL A 195 12.40 8.75 61.29
CA VAL A 195 13.11 7.78 62.17
C VAL A 195 12.15 6.76 62.80
N ASP A 196 10.89 7.14 63.04
CA ASP A 196 9.89 6.31 63.71
C ASP A 196 8.82 5.71 62.79
N GLY A 197 8.85 5.93 61.48
CA GLY A 197 7.89 5.31 60.57
C GLY A 197 7.59 6.08 59.28
N ILE A 198 6.55 5.60 58.58
CA ILE A 198 6.14 6.09 57.27
C ILE A 198 4.91 6.98 57.40
N TYR A 199 4.97 8.14 56.75
CA TYR A 199 3.99 9.21 56.83
C TYR A 199 3.60 9.74 55.45
N SER A 200 2.40 10.32 55.32
CA SER A 200 1.95 11.01 54.12
C SER A 200 1.03 12.17 54.46
N LEU A 201 0.92 13.15 53.56
CA LEU A 201 0.07 14.32 53.75
C LEU A 201 -1.42 14.00 53.47
N GLU A 202 -1.69 13.15 52.48
CA GLU A 202 -3.03 13.00 51.87
C GLU A 202 -3.77 11.74 52.34
N VAL A 203 -3.06 10.74 52.89
CA VAL A 203 -3.64 9.45 53.27
C VAL A 203 -3.33 9.13 54.73
N SER A 204 -4.35 8.70 55.49
CA SER A 204 -4.23 8.31 56.90
C SER A 204 -4.44 6.81 57.11
N GLY A 205 -3.53 6.15 57.82
CA GLY A 205 -3.70 4.78 58.33
C GLY A 205 -4.36 4.76 59.71
N LYS A 206 -5.10 3.68 60.03
CA LYS A 206 -5.64 3.45 61.38
C LYS A 206 -4.55 2.79 62.24
N PRO A 207 -4.03 3.44 63.30
CA PRO A 207 -3.06 2.80 64.19
C PRO A 207 -3.71 1.71 65.05
N ALA A 208 -2.98 0.64 65.36
CA ALA A 208 -3.43 -0.38 66.30
C ALA A 208 -3.42 0.15 67.75
N PRO A 209 -4.35 -0.27 68.62
CA PRO A 209 -4.42 0.20 70.01
C PRO A 209 -3.17 -0.21 70.82
N PRO A 210 -2.73 0.61 71.80
CA PRO A 210 -1.46 0.44 72.49
C PRO A 210 -1.44 -0.83 73.35
N LYS A 211 -0.40 -1.67 73.19
CA LYS A 211 0.02 -2.58 74.26
C LYS A 211 0.87 -1.79 75.25
N HIS A 212 0.45 -1.74 76.51
CA HIS A 212 1.21 -1.17 77.62
C HIS A 212 2.45 -2.05 77.87
N THR A 213 3.63 -1.54 77.51
CA THR A 213 4.90 -2.08 77.98
C THR A 213 5.32 -1.29 79.22
N ALA A 214 5.78 -1.98 80.26
CA ALA A 214 6.17 -1.38 81.53
C ALA A 214 7.26 -0.29 81.35
N SER A 215 7.15 0.77 82.15
CA SER A 215 8.12 1.86 82.23
C SER A 215 9.52 1.32 82.45
N ALA A 216 10.46 1.62 81.54
CA ALA A 216 11.85 1.25 81.71
C ALA A 216 12.40 1.97 82.96
N PRO A 217 12.98 1.25 83.93
CA PRO A 217 13.55 1.88 85.11
C PRO A 217 14.73 2.76 84.68
N THR A 218 14.75 3.98 85.19
CA THR A 218 15.88 4.90 85.10
C THR A 218 17.17 4.22 85.52
N SER A 219 18.25 4.44 84.77
CA SER A 219 19.56 3.82 84.94
C SER A 219 20.01 3.80 86.41
N SER A 220 20.36 2.62 86.92
CA SER A 220 20.91 2.47 88.28
C SER A 220 22.29 3.13 88.38
N TYR A 221 22.70 3.55 89.58
CA TYR A 221 24.01 4.19 89.83
C TYR A 221 25.20 3.38 89.27
N ASN A 222 25.12 2.05 89.31
CA ASN A 222 26.11 1.16 88.69
C ASN A 222 26.19 1.30 87.17
N ALA A 223 25.07 1.57 86.48
CA ALA A 223 25.07 1.81 85.04
C ALA A 223 25.72 3.18 84.72
N LEU A 224 25.48 4.21 85.54
CA LEU A 224 26.14 5.51 85.39
C LEU A 224 27.65 5.44 85.67
N MET A 225 28.08 4.68 86.68
CA MET A 225 29.50 4.45 86.95
C MET A 225 30.18 3.67 85.82
N LYS A 226 29.49 2.68 85.22
CA LYS A 226 29.97 1.97 84.01
C LYS A 226 30.05 2.88 82.80
N LEU A 227 29.10 3.80 82.64
CA LEU A 227 29.10 4.78 81.55
C LEU A 227 30.25 5.78 81.74
N ALA A 228 30.52 6.24 82.97
CA ALA A 228 31.67 7.09 83.28
C ALA A 228 33.01 6.38 83.07
N THR A 229 33.12 5.08 83.40
CA THR A 229 34.34 4.31 83.08
C THR A 229 34.51 4.07 81.58
N LEU A 230 33.42 3.86 80.85
CA LEU A 230 33.46 3.80 79.39
C LEU A 230 33.86 5.13 78.77
N ASP A 231 33.33 6.24 79.28
CA ASP A 231 33.68 7.59 78.82
C ASP A 231 35.17 7.86 79.03
N ASN A 232 35.71 7.53 80.21
CA ASN A 232 37.15 7.61 80.46
C ASN A 232 37.96 6.71 79.49
N SER A 233 37.50 5.48 79.22
CA SER A 233 38.17 4.60 78.26
C SER A 233 38.11 5.13 76.82
N ILE A 234 37.04 5.85 76.47
CA ILE A 234 36.90 6.50 75.16
C ILE A 234 37.86 7.69 75.08
N GLN A 235 37.98 8.49 76.14
CA GLN A 235 38.94 9.59 76.18
C GLN A 235 40.38 9.09 76.08
N ASP A 236 40.72 8.00 76.76
CA ASP A 236 42.05 7.35 76.64
C ASP A 236 42.28 6.77 75.23
N ALA A 237 41.28 6.16 74.63
CA ALA A 237 41.35 5.67 73.24
C ALA A 237 41.52 6.80 72.22
N LEU A 238 40.89 7.96 72.46
CA LEU A 238 41.05 9.15 71.61
C LEU A 238 42.45 9.75 71.77
N ALA A 239 42.96 9.87 72.99
CA ALA A 239 44.31 10.36 73.27
C ALA A 239 45.39 9.45 72.66
N THR A 240 45.23 8.13 72.77
CA THR A 240 46.16 7.17 72.14
C THR A 240 46.10 7.21 70.61
N ARG A 241 44.93 7.44 70.02
CA ARG A 241 44.79 7.67 68.58
C ARG A 241 45.52 8.93 68.15
N GLU A 242 45.41 10.03 68.89
CA GLU A 242 46.11 11.28 68.59
C GLU A 242 47.62 11.12 68.70
N LEU A 243 48.11 10.41 69.71
CA LEU A 243 49.52 10.11 69.87
C LEU A 243 50.05 9.24 68.72
N LEU A 244 49.32 8.18 68.35
CA LEU A 244 49.68 7.35 67.19
C LEU A 244 49.64 8.15 65.88
N ALA A 245 48.66 9.04 65.71
CA ALA A 245 48.59 9.92 64.54
C ALA A 245 49.78 10.88 64.48
N GLN A 246 50.22 11.43 65.62
CA GLN A 246 51.43 12.26 65.70
C GLN A 246 52.68 11.45 65.35
N GLN A 247 52.83 10.24 65.90
CA GLN A 247 53.97 9.36 65.59
C GLN A 247 54.01 8.95 64.11
N ILE A 248 52.85 8.66 63.51
CA ILE A 248 52.75 8.37 62.09
C ILE A 248 53.13 9.60 61.27
N ASN A 249 52.67 10.80 61.65
CA ASN A 249 53.01 12.04 60.97
C ASN A 249 54.51 12.36 61.08
N ASP A 250 55.13 12.12 62.25
CA ASP A 250 56.57 12.31 62.44
C ASP A 250 57.37 11.34 61.58
N LEU A 251 57.00 10.05 61.51
CA LEU A 251 57.64 9.08 60.62
C LEU A 251 57.48 9.47 59.14
N LEU A 252 56.29 9.88 58.73
CA LEU A 252 56.01 10.37 57.37
C LEU A 252 56.79 11.64 57.02
N SER A 253 57.12 12.49 58.00
CA SER A 253 57.92 13.70 57.78
C SER A 253 59.42 13.43 57.60
N HIS A 254 59.93 12.31 58.14
CA HIS A 254 61.35 11.92 58.06
C HIS A 254 61.64 10.98 56.88
N GLU A 255 60.63 10.31 56.32
CA GLU A 255 60.77 9.54 55.07
C GLU A 255 60.92 10.47 53.86
N ARG A 256 62.07 10.41 53.17
CA ARG A 256 62.22 11.04 51.83
C ARG A 256 61.38 10.25 50.83
N LYS A 257 60.40 10.91 50.21
CA LYS A 257 59.57 10.31 49.16
C LYS A 257 60.44 9.83 47.99
N ASN A 258 60.39 8.55 47.67
CA ASN A 258 60.92 8.03 46.41
C ASN A 258 59.95 8.42 45.28
N GLU A 259 60.26 9.46 44.51
CA GLU A 259 59.39 10.00 43.44
C GLU A 259 59.42 9.18 42.14
N LEU A 260 60.34 8.22 42.02
CA LEU A 260 60.53 7.37 40.84
C LEU A 260 59.26 6.57 40.45
N PRO A 261 58.60 5.83 41.37
CA PRO A 261 57.39 5.09 41.04
C PRO A 261 56.23 6.02 40.62
N GLU A 262 56.08 7.17 41.27
CA GLU A 262 55.05 8.14 40.92
C GLU A 262 55.30 8.75 39.52
N ALA A 263 56.55 9.04 39.18
CA ALA A 263 56.93 9.55 37.87
C ALA A 263 56.73 8.50 36.76
N GLU A 264 57.07 7.23 37.03
CA GLU A 264 56.83 6.11 36.12
C GLU A 264 55.33 5.88 35.89
N ASP A 265 54.51 5.93 36.95
CA ASP A 265 53.06 5.82 36.86
C ASP A 265 52.44 6.97 36.06
N ARG A 266 52.91 8.22 36.27
CA ARG A 266 52.48 9.39 35.49
C ARG A 266 52.86 9.25 34.02
N LEU A 267 54.07 8.77 33.72
CA LEU A 267 54.52 8.53 32.35
C LEU A 267 53.69 7.42 31.69
N ALA A 268 53.44 6.32 32.39
CA ALA A 268 52.61 5.22 31.90
C ALA A 268 51.18 5.68 31.61
N LEU A 269 50.60 6.50 32.47
CA LEU A 269 49.28 7.10 32.30
C LEU A 269 49.26 8.09 31.12
N ALA A 270 50.26 8.96 30.99
CA ALA A 270 50.39 9.88 29.85
C ALA A 270 50.50 9.12 28.52
N ASN A 271 51.29 8.04 28.48
CA ASN A 271 51.42 7.18 27.30
C ASN A 271 50.10 6.47 26.95
N LYS A 272 49.34 6.02 27.95
CA LYS A 272 47.98 5.47 27.73
C LYS A 272 47.07 6.51 27.09
N TYR A 273 47.05 7.75 27.59
CA TYR A 273 46.24 8.81 26.98
C TYR A 273 46.70 9.20 25.58
N LEU A 274 48.01 9.28 25.32
CA LEU A 274 48.54 9.53 23.98
C LEU A 274 48.15 8.42 23.01
N ALA A 275 48.21 7.15 23.42
CA ALA A 275 47.79 6.02 22.60
C ALA A 275 46.28 6.07 22.31
N GLN A 276 45.46 6.41 23.30
CA GLN A 276 44.01 6.61 23.12
C GLN A 276 43.72 7.75 22.15
N GLN A 277 44.39 8.90 22.30
CA GLN A 277 44.22 10.05 21.41
C GLN A 277 44.67 9.75 19.97
N ARG A 278 45.80 9.06 19.78
CA ARG A 278 46.25 8.61 18.45
C ARG A 278 45.23 7.70 17.78
N ARG A 279 44.64 6.76 18.54
CA ARG A 279 43.55 5.89 18.03
C ARG A 279 42.31 6.71 17.66
N ALA A 280 41.91 7.65 18.50
CA ALA A 280 40.76 8.51 18.23
C ALA A 280 40.97 9.35 16.95
N VAL A 281 42.16 9.93 16.76
CA VAL A 281 42.51 10.69 15.55
C VAL A 281 42.55 9.79 14.31
N ALA A 282 43.11 8.58 14.40
CA ALA A 282 43.15 7.64 13.29
C ALA A 282 41.74 7.23 12.84
N LEU A 283 40.84 6.96 13.80
CA LEU A 283 39.43 6.67 13.52
C LEU A 283 38.71 7.87 12.89
N ALA A 284 38.96 9.10 13.37
CA ALA A 284 38.39 10.32 12.82
C ALA A 284 38.86 10.57 11.37
N LYS A 285 40.16 10.34 11.07
CA LYS A 285 40.71 10.43 9.71
C LYS A 285 40.06 9.41 8.78
N LYS A 286 40.01 8.13 9.19
CA LYS A 286 39.35 7.07 8.41
C LYS A 286 37.89 7.43 8.11
N ARG A 287 37.14 7.91 9.11
CA ARG A 287 35.75 8.35 8.90
C ARG A 287 35.65 9.52 7.92
N ASN A 288 36.61 10.45 7.91
CA ASN A 288 36.63 11.57 6.96
C ASN A 288 36.88 11.06 5.54
N ASP A 289 37.83 10.13 5.37
CA ASP A 289 38.15 9.52 4.08
C ASP A 289 36.97 8.69 3.54
N ASP A 290 36.32 7.90 4.39
CA ASP A 290 35.10 7.15 4.05
C ASP A 290 33.96 8.10 3.60
N LEU A 291 33.78 9.23 4.30
CA LEU A 291 32.79 10.24 3.93
C LEU A 291 33.13 10.93 2.60
N LYS A 292 34.40 11.25 2.34
CA LYS A 292 34.85 11.82 1.06
C LYS A 292 34.62 10.84 -0.09
N ALA A 293 34.96 9.57 0.09
CA ALA A 293 34.72 8.52 -0.89
C ALA A 293 33.22 8.37 -1.18
N SER A 294 32.39 8.36 -0.13
CA SER A 294 30.93 8.32 -0.27
C SER A 294 30.37 9.52 -1.04
N LEU A 295 30.85 10.73 -0.76
CA LEU A 295 30.45 11.94 -1.48
C LEU A 295 30.89 11.92 -2.94
N ALA A 296 32.09 11.44 -3.25
CA ALA A 296 32.57 11.29 -4.62
C ALA A 296 31.70 10.30 -5.40
N ALA A 297 31.45 9.11 -4.85
CA ALA A 297 30.59 8.10 -5.46
C ALA A 297 29.16 8.63 -5.69
N ARG A 298 28.60 9.37 -4.73
CA ARG A 298 27.26 9.98 -4.86
C ARG A 298 27.22 11.03 -5.97
N ARG A 299 28.27 11.86 -6.10
CA ARG A 299 28.37 12.86 -7.18
C ARG A 299 28.45 12.20 -8.55
N GLU A 300 29.23 11.13 -8.67
CA GLU A 300 29.33 10.36 -9.92
C GLU A 300 27.99 9.72 -10.29
N ALA A 301 27.33 9.07 -9.33
CA ALA A 301 26.00 8.50 -9.54
C ALA A 301 24.96 9.55 -9.96
N ILE A 302 24.98 10.76 -9.39
CA ILE A 302 24.11 11.86 -9.80
C ILE A 302 24.45 12.31 -11.24
N ALA A 303 25.72 12.41 -11.60
CA ALA A 303 26.13 12.80 -12.94
C ALA A 303 25.69 11.76 -13.99
N GLN A 304 25.89 10.48 -13.71
CA GLN A 304 25.42 9.37 -14.55
C GLN A 304 23.88 9.39 -14.67
N GLY A 305 23.16 9.55 -13.55
CA GLY A 305 21.70 9.64 -13.53
C GLY A 305 21.15 10.83 -14.33
N ARG A 306 21.84 11.98 -14.31
CA ARG A 306 21.46 13.12 -15.17
C ARG A 306 21.71 12.84 -16.64
N ALA A 307 22.82 12.22 -16.99
CA ALA A 307 23.13 11.86 -18.37
C ALA A 307 22.10 10.88 -18.95
N THR A 308 21.68 9.87 -18.18
CA THR A 308 20.63 8.93 -18.59
C THR A 308 19.28 9.63 -18.72
N GLN A 309 18.92 10.54 -17.80
CA GLN A 309 17.68 11.31 -17.89
C GLN A 309 17.63 12.21 -19.13
N ILE A 310 18.74 12.88 -19.47
CA ILE A 310 18.84 13.72 -20.68
C ILE A 310 18.68 12.84 -21.94
N ARG A 311 19.31 11.67 -21.97
CA ARG A 311 19.18 10.73 -23.09
C ARG A 311 17.73 10.25 -23.24
N ALA A 312 17.11 9.84 -22.14
CA ALA A 312 15.71 9.41 -22.13
C ALA A 312 14.76 10.53 -22.59
N ALA A 313 14.98 11.77 -22.17
CA ALA A 313 14.18 12.92 -22.61
C ALA A 313 14.29 13.14 -24.13
N LYS A 314 15.50 13.05 -24.70
CA LYS A 314 15.72 13.14 -26.15
C LYS A 314 15.02 12.00 -26.90
N ASP A 315 15.09 10.78 -26.37
CA ASP A 315 14.43 9.62 -26.97
C ASP A 315 12.91 9.76 -26.97
N VAL A 316 12.33 10.30 -25.88
CA VAL A 316 10.90 10.61 -25.80
C VAL A 316 10.51 11.67 -26.84
N GLN A 317 11.27 12.76 -26.97
CA GLN A 317 11.00 13.79 -27.98
C GLN A 317 11.06 13.23 -29.42
N ASN A 318 12.09 12.44 -29.72
CA ASN A 318 12.20 11.76 -31.02
C ASN A 318 11.03 10.80 -31.28
N ALA A 319 10.51 10.14 -30.24
CA ALA A 319 9.38 9.22 -30.35
C ALA A 319 8.05 9.96 -30.57
N THR A 320 7.82 11.11 -29.93
CA THR A 320 6.60 11.89 -30.11
C THR A 320 6.48 12.45 -31.52
N GLU A 321 7.58 12.94 -32.11
CA GLU A 321 7.62 13.38 -33.50
C GLU A 321 7.23 12.26 -34.47
N LYS A 322 7.86 11.08 -34.32
CA LYS A 322 7.53 9.88 -35.12
C LYS A 322 6.09 9.42 -34.94
N LEU A 323 5.55 9.53 -33.74
CA LEU A 323 4.16 9.18 -33.43
C LEU A 323 3.19 10.09 -34.18
N SER A 324 3.45 11.40 -34.23
CA SER A 324 2.61 12.35 -34.97
C SER A 324 2.57 12.04 -36.47
N GLN A 325 3.73 11.72 -37.06
CA GLN A 325 3.84 11.31 -38.46
C GLN A 325 3.11 10.00 -38.72
N SER A 326 3.29 9.00 -37.85
CA SER A 326 2.60 7.71 -37.94
C SER A 326 1.08 7.86 -37.88
N ARG A 327 0.56 8.70 -36.96
CA ARG A 327 -0.87 9.02 -36.89
C ARG A 327 -1.38 9.67 -38.17
N SER A 328 -0.63 10.63 -38.72
CA SER A 328 -1.01 11.29 -39.97
C SER A 328 -1.02 10.32 -41.16
N LEU A 329 -0.06 9.39 -41.21
CA LEU A 329 0.02 8.36 -42.24
C LEU A 329 -1.17 7.40 -42.10
N LEU A 330 -1.45 6.93 -40.89
CA LEU A 330 -2.58 6.05 -40.61
C LEU A 330 -3.91 6.68 -41.06
N ALA A 331 -4.16 7.93 -40.67
CA ALA A 331 -5.38 8.65 -41.06
C ALA A 331 -5.50 8.79 -42.59
N LYS A 332 -4.39 9.06 -43.30
CA LYS A 332 -4.35 9.08 -44.76
C LYS A 332 -4.67 7.70 -45.35
N THR A 333 -4.03 6.64 -44.86
CA THR A 333 -4.27 5.28 -45.37
C THR A 333 -5.70 4.80 -45.10
N GLU A 334 -6.29 5.16 -43.96
CA GLU A 334 -7.69 4.85 -43.67
C GLU A 334 -8.65 5.61 -44.59
N ALA A 335 -8.34 6.87 -44.90
CA ALA A 335 -9.09 7.65 -45.88
C ALA A 335 -8.97 7.03 -47.28
N ASP A 336 -7.77 6.63 -47.69
CA ASP A 336 -7.51 5.98 -48.98
C ASP A 336 -8.27 4.64 -49.09
N ILE A 337 -8.25 3.82 -48.04
CA ILE A 337 -8.99 2.54 -48.00
C ILE A 337 -10.49 2.80 -48.09
N ARG A 338 -11.02 3.75 -47.32
CA ARG A 338 -12.44 4.14 -47.38
C ARG A 338 -12.82 4.64 -48.78
N GLY A 339 -11.98 5.47 -49.41
CA GLY A 339 -12.18 5.95 -50.77
C GLY A 339 -12.20 4.81 -51.81
N GLN A 340 -11.28 3.85 -51.71
CA GLN A 340 -11.29 2.67 -52.60
C GLN A 340 -12.50 1.77 -52.38
N ARG A 341 -12.90 1.52 -51.12
CA ARG A 341 -14.12 0.75 -50.80
C ARG A 341 -15.36 1.41 -51.40
N ARG A 342 -15.50 2.73 -51.21
CA ARG A 342 -16.60 3.52 -51.78
C ARG A 342 -16.72 3.34 -53.29
N ARG A 343 -15.59 3.51 -53.96
CA ARG A 343 -15.47 3.35 -55.40
C ARG A 343 -15.83 1.93 -55.86
N ILE A 344 -15.37 0.91 -55.14
CA ILE A 344 -15.69 -0.49 -55.45
C ILE A 344 -17.19 -0.76 -55.24
N CYS A 345 -17.79 -0.23 -54.17
CA CYS A 345 -19.23 -0.37 -53.92
C CYS A 345 -20.07 0.34 -54.99
N GLU A 346 -19.63 1.49 -55.50
CA GLU A 346 -20.25 2.16 -56.65
C GLU A 346 -20.13 1.30 -57.93
N ASP A 347 -18.93 0.78 -58.22
CA ASP A 347 -18.71 -0.15 -59.35
C ASP A 347 -19.59 -1.41 -59.22
N LEU A 348 -19.69 -2.00 -58.02
CA LEU A 348 -20.55 -3.15 -57.74
C LEU A 348 -22.03 -2.82 -57.90
N SER A 349 -22.48 -1.63 -57.51
CA SER A 349 -23.86 -1.17 -57.73
C SER A 349 -24.21 -1.04 -59.22
N ARG A 350 -23.20 -0.75 -60.06
CA ARG A 350 -23.35 -0.67 -61.52
C ARG A 350 -23.36 -2.05 -62.19
N ILE A 351 -22.60 -3.01 -61.65
CA ILE A 351 -22.56 -4.40 -62.12
C ILE A 351 -23.84 -5.13 -61.70
N TYR A 352 -24.15 -5.12 -60.40
CA TYR A 352 -25.33 -5.74 -59.80
C TYR A 352 -26.44 -4.72 -59.62
N LYS A 353 -27.06 -4.32 -60.73
CA LYS A 353 -28.09 -3.26 -60.72
C LYS A 353 -29.31 -3.70 -59.91
N ILE A 354 -29.54 -3.09 -58.75
CA ILE A 354 -30.74 -3.30 -57.93
C ILE A 354 -31.73 -2.16 -58.15
N THR A 355 -32.77 -2.40 -58.93
CA THR A 355 -33.82 -1.41 -59.26
C THR A 355 -35.16 -1.81 -58.65
N PRO A 356 -36.02 -0.86 -58.26
CA PRO A 356 -37.38 -1.18 -57.87
C PRO A 356 -38.14 -1.78 -59.07
N VAL A 357 -39.11 -2.64 -58.80
CA VAL A 357 -40.02 -3.17 -59.83
C VAL A 357 -41.10 -2.11 -60.11
N SER A 358 -41.22 -1.63 -61.36
CA SER A 358 -42.03 -0.44 -61.70
C SER A 358 -43.52 -0.53 -61.36
N LEU A 359 -44.10 -1.73 -61.28
CA LEU A 359 -45.49 -1.99 -60.90
C LEU A 359 -45.59 -2.98 -59.71
N GLY A 360 -44.51 -3.14 -58.93
CA GLY A 360 -44.46 -4.08 -57.81
C GLY A 360 -45.01 -3.52 -56.49
N PRO A 361 -45.27 -4.38 -55.50
CA PRO A 361 -45.58 -3.95 -54.13
C PRO A 361 -44.40 -3.16 -53.51
N PRO A 362 -44.63 -2.37 -52.44
CA PRO A 362 -43.56 -1.64 -51.78
C PRO A 362 -42.43 -2.58 -51.34
N LEU A 363 -41.19 -2.14 -51.50
CA LEU A 363 -39.97 -2.94 -51.24
C LEU A 363 -39.77 -4.15 -52.18
N ALA A 364 -40.47 -4.22 -53.32
CA ALA A 364 -40.14 -5.14 -54.40
C ALA A 364 -38.99 -4.60 -55.26
N PHE A 365 -37.91 -5.37 -55.34
CA PHE A 365 -36.74 -5.04 -56.14
C PHE A 365 -36.38 -6.19 -57.08
N GLN A 366 -35.61 -5.84 -58.11
CA GLN A 366 -35.02 -6.79 -59.04
C GLN A 366 -33.51 -6.56 -59.11
N ILE A 367 -32.74 -7.63 -59.27
CA ILE A 367 -31.29 -7.61 -59.45
C ILE A 367 -30.96 -8.01 -60.88
N CYS A 368 -30.23 -7.15 -61.60
CA CYS A 368 -29.87 -7.37 -63.02
C CYS A 368 -31.08 -7.65 -63.93
N GLY A 369 -32.26 -7.11 -63.60
CA GLY A 369 -33.51 -7.35 -64.33
C GLY A 369 -34.28 -8.60 -63.90
N LEU A 370 -33.81 -9.35 -62.90
CA LEU A 370 -34.47 -10.52 -62.33
C LEU A 370 -35.20 -10.14 -61.03
N PRO A 371 -36.54 -10.24 -60.96
CA PRO A 371 -37.28 -9.94 -59.74
C PRO A 371 -36.98 -10.98 -58.65
N LEU A 372 -36.69 -10.50 -57.43
CA LEU A 372 -36.54 -11.36 -56.25
C LEU A 372 -37.62 -10.99 -55.23
N PRO A 373 -38.56 -11.89 -54.92
CA PRO A 373 -39.52 -11.66 -53.84
C PRO A 373 -38.80 -11.62 -52.48
N ASN A 374 -39.34 -10.88 -51.53
CA ASN A 374 -38.83 -10.93 -50.16
C ASN A 374 -39.11 -12.32 -49.56
N SER A 375 -38.22 -12.80 -48.69
CA SER A 375 -38.24 -14.16 -48.13
C SER A 375 -39.44 -14.37 -47.17
N THR A 376 -40.65 -14.52 -47.69
CA THR A 376 -41.77 -15.19 -47.00
C THR A 376 -41.71 -16.69 -47.34
N THR A 377 -42.27 -17.55 -46.50
CA THR A 377 -42.30 -19.02 -46.67
C THR A 377 -42.48 -19.44 -48.14
N ALA A 378 -41.66 -20.39 -48.64
CA ALA A 378 -41.60 -20.75 -50.07
C ALA A 378 -42.96 -21.06 -50.69
N ASP A 379 -43.89 -21.62 -49.91
CA ASP A 379 -45.26 -21.92 -50.34
C ASP A 379 -46.01 -20.69 -50.86
N ASP A 380 -45.84 -19.51 -50.26
CA ASP A 380 -46.45 -18.27 -50.78
C ASP A 380 -45.68 -17.71 -51.98
N THR A 381 -44.37 -17.93 -52.07
CA THR A 381 -43.54 -17.38 -53.16
C THR A 381 -43.75 -18.11 -54.49
N LEU A 382 -43.88 -19.44 -54.45
CA LEU A 382 -44.16 -20.26 -55.63
C LEU A 382 -45.65 -20.26 -56.01
N THR A 383 -46.56 -20.18 -55.03
CA THR A 383 -48.01 -20.08 -55.31
C THR A 383 -48.45 -18.67 -55.73
N SER A 384 -47.81 -17.61 -55.26
CA SER A 384 -48.10 -16.24 -55.74
C SER A 384 -47.55 -16.02 -57.16
N ALA A 385 -46.42 -16.66 -57.51
CA ALA A 385 -45.91 -16.70 -58.88
C ALA A 385 -46.85 -17.49 -59.84
N SER A 386 -47.52 -18.55 -59.36
CA SER A 386 -48.46 -19.34 -60.17
C SER A 386 -49.88 -18.77 -60.23
N ARG A 387 -50.37 -18.09 -59.19
CA ARG A 387 -51.69 -17.42 -59.18
C ARG A 387 -51.78 -16.22 -60.12
N PHE A 388 -50.64 -15.61 -60.47
CA PHE A 388 -50.59 -14.56 -61.48
C PHE A 388 -50.54 -15.11 -62.93
N SER A 389 -50.32 -16.42 -63.10
CA SER A 389 -50.20 -17.06 -64.42
C SER A 389 -51.54 -17.26 -65.15
N SER A 390 -52.69 -16.97 -64.53
CA SER A 390 -54.01 -17.23 -65.11
C SER A 390 -54.73 -15.99 -65.66
N SER A 391 -54.10 -14.80 -65.68
CA SER A 391 -54.68 -13.61 -66.31
C SER A 391 -53.85 -13.17 -67.51
N PHE A 392 -54.35 -13.47 -68.70
CA PHE A 392 -53.93 -12.85 -69.96
C PHE A 392 -54.25 -11.35 -69.89
N SER A 393 -53.31 -10.53 -69.42
CA SER A 393 -53.38 -9.06 -69.48
C SER A 393 -51.96 -8.50 -69.58
N SER A 394 -51.69 -7.83 -70.69
CA SER A 394 -50.38 -7.44 -71.22
C SER A 394 -49.67 -6.29 -70.48
N ALA A 395 -49.95 -6.07 -69.20
CA ALA A 395 -49.44 -4.93 -68.43
C ALA A 395 -48.74 -5.27 -67.11
N ALA A 396 -48.53 -6.56 -66.81
CA ALA A 396 -47.97 -6.99 -65.52
C ALA A 396 -46.56 -7.58 -65.64
N PRO A 397 -45.73 -7.46 -64.58
CA PRO A 397 -44.36 -7.98 -64.59
C PRO A 397 -44.33 -9.49 -64.84
N PRO A 398 -43.30 -10.01 -65.53
CA PRO A 398 -43.19 -11.43 -65.84
C PRO A 398 -43.17 -12.27 -64.54
N PRO A 399 -43.89 -13.42 -64.49
CA PRO A 399 -43.85 -14.29 -63.33
C PRO A 399 -42.42 -14.79 -63.08
N THR A 400 -41.99 -14.81 -61.82
CA THR A 400 -40.69 -15.34 -61.43
C THR A 400 -40.63 -16.84 -61.70
N THR A 401 -39.88 -17.25 -62.71
CA THR A 401 -39.60 -18.67 -62.96
C THR A 401 -38.66 -19.22 -61.88
N GLU A 402 -38.72 -20.53 -61.60
CA GLU A 402 -37.83 -21.18 -60.63
C GLU A 402 -36.34 -20.97 -60.97
N ASP A 403 -36.03 -21.01 -62.27
CA ASP A 403 -34.70 -20.72 -62.80
C ASP A 403 -34.33 -19.23 -62.62
N GLY A 404 -35.30 -18.32 -62.79
CA GLY A 404 -35.14 -16.89 -62.56
C GLY A 404 -34.87 -16.55 -61.10
N LEU A 405 -35.57 -17.23 -60.17
CA LEU A 405 -35.35 -17.09 -58.72
C LEU A 405 -33.95 -17.57 -58.33
N SER A 406 -33.56 -18.74 -58.82
CA SER A 406 -32.23 -19.33 -58.58
C SER A 406 -31.10 -18.45 -59.17
N ALA A 407 -31.33 -17.85 -60.34
CA ALA A 407 -30.41 -16.90 -60.95
C ALA A 407 -30.31 -15.58 -60.15
N ALA A 408 -31.44 -15.01 -59.71
CA ALA A 408 -31.44 -13.81 -58.86
C ALA A 408 -30.71 -14.06 -57.52
N LEU A 409 -30.98 -15.17 -56.84
CA LEU A 409 -30.28 -15.56 -55.62
C LEU A 409 -28.78 -15.78 -55.85
N SER A 410 -28.39 -16.31 -57.01
CA SER A 410 -26.96 -16.45 -57.33
C SER A 410 -26.24 -15.11 -57.48
N HIS A 411 -26.90 -14.10 -58.05
CA HIS A 411 -26.33 -12.75 -58.14
C HIS A 411 -26.19 -12.11 -56.76
N VAL A 412 -27.17 -12.33 -55.87
CA VAL A 412 -27.08 -11.90 -54.47
C VAL A 412 -25.91 -12.60 -53.78
N ALA A 413 -25.83 -13.94 -53.87
CA ALA A 413 -24.77 -14.74 -53.24
C ALA A 413 -23.37 -14.35 -53.71
N HIS A 414 -23.19 -14.11 -55.01
CA HIS A 414 -21.90 -13.68 -55.55
C HIS A 414 -21.55 -12.24 -55.13
N LEU A 415 -22.55 -11.34 -55.06
CA LEU A 415 -22.33 -9.98 -54.58
C LEU A 415 -21.96 -9.96 -53.08
N THR A 416 -22.65 -10.74 -52.25
CA THR A 416 -22.34 -10.84 -50.80
C THR A 416 -20.98 -11.48 -50.56
N ASP A 417 -20.63 -12.53 -51.30
CA ASP A 417 -19.30 -13.15 -51.26
C ASP A 417 -18.20 -12.17 -51.67
N ALA A 418 -18.41 -11.36 -52.71
CA ALA A 418 -17.45 -10.33 -53.11
C ALA A 418 -17.30 -9.21 -52.05
N LEU A 419 -18.41 -8.78 -51.45
CA LEU A 419 -18.42 -7.71 -50.44
C LEU A 419 -17.60 -8.09 -49.20
N GLN A 420 -17.56 -9.37 -48.82
CA GLN A 420 -16.76 -9.83 -47.68
C GLN A 420 -15.29 -9.43 -47.82
N TYR A 421 -14.72 -9.56 -49.02
CA TYR A 421 -13.31 -9.30 -49.29
C TYR A 421 -13.02 -7.80 -49.38
N TYR A 422 -13.91 -7.03 -50.01
CA TYR A 422 -13.72 -5.59 -50.18
C TYR A 422 -13.95 -4.80 -48.89
N LEU A 423 -14.96 -5.20 -48.12
CA LEU A 423 -15.23 -4.61 -46.80
C LEU A 423 -14.32 -5.19 -45.71
N ALA A 424 -13.58 -6.26 -46.01
CA ALA A 424 -12.75 -7.03 -45.09
C ALA A 424 -13.54 -7.49 -43.85
N VAL A 425 -14.73 -8.04 -44.09
CA VAL A 425 -15.65 -8.55 -43.07
C VAL A 425 -15.87 -10.02 -43.37
N PRO A 426 -15.42 -10.94 -42.51
CA PRO A 426 -15.65 -12.37 -42.71
C PRO A 426 -17.15 -12.68 -42.55
N LEU A 427 -17.70 -13.47 -43.46
CA LEU A 427 -19.08 -13.93 -43.36
C LEU A 427 -19.20 -15.06 -42.33
N PRO A 428 -20.21 -15.02 -41.44
CA PRO A 428 -20.51 -16.12 -40.54
C PRO A 428 -20.80 -17.44 -41.26
N TYR A 429 -21.48 -17.37 -42.41
CA TYR A 429 -21.84 -18.53 -43.22
C TYR A 429 -21.10 -18.47 -44.57
N PRO A 430 -20.09 -19.33 -44.80
CA PRO A 430 -19.34 -19.30 -46.05
C PRO A 430 -20.23 -19.58 -47.27
N ILE A 431 -20.13 -18.72 -48.28
CA ILE A 431 -20.87 -18.85 -49.55
C ILE A 431 -19.97 -19.53 -50.58
N ARG A 432 -20.55 -20.42 -51.39
CA ARG A 432 -19.90 -21.02 -52.56
C ARG A 432 -20.63 -20.57 -53.83
N PRO A 433 -20.18 -19.48 -54.47
CA PRO A 433 -20.81 -19.01 -55.70
C PRO A 433 -20.60 -20.02 -56.83
N PHE A 434 -21.68 -20.51 -57.41
CA PHE A 434 -21.66 -21.44 -58.53
C PHE A 434 -22.84 -21.19 -59.48
N GLY A 435 -23.01 -19.93 -59.89
CA GLY A 435 -24.12 -19.48 -60.73
C GLY A 435 -25.48 -19.87 -60.13
N SER A 436 -26.42 -20.30 -60.97
CA SER A 436 -27.76 -20.75 -60.54
C SER A 436 -27.78 -21.97 -59.62
N ARG A 437 -26.62 -22.55 -59.26
CA ARG A 437 -26.47 -23.67 -58.32
C ARG A 437 -25.58 -23.33 -57.12
N SER A 438 -25.54 -22.06 -56.73
CA SER A 438 -24.78 -21.59 -55.57
C SER A 438 -25.28 -22.25 -54.27
N SER A 439 -24.38 -22.42 -53.30
CA SER A 439 -24.70 -23.00 -51.99
C SER A 439 -24.08 -22.18 -50.86
N ILE A 440 -24.60 -22.36 -49.65
CA ILE A 440 -24.13 -21.72 -48.42
C ILE A 440 -23.93 -22.78 -47.35
N ARG A 441 -22.96 -22.57 -46.45
CA ARG A 441 -22.59 -23.56 -45.44
C ARG A 441 -22.82 -23.04 -44.02
N ASP A 442 -23.40 -23.89 -43.17
CA ASP A 442 -23.52 -23.62 -41.73
C ASP A 442 -22.65 -24.58 -40.91
N ASP A 443 -21.56 -24.05 -40.37
CA ASP A 443 -20.65 -24.77 -39.48
C ASP A 443 -20.90 -24.48 -37.99
N ILE A 444 -21.80 -23.56 -37.66
CA ILE A 444 -21.98 -23.04 -36.29
C ILE A 444 -23.26 -23.54 -35.62
N SER A 445 -24.33 -23.82 -36.38
CA SER A 445 -25.60 -24.27 -35.82
C SER A 445 -25.59 -25.77 -35.50
N GLN A 446 -26.22 -26.14 -34.39
CA GLN A 446 -26.40 -27.53 -33.98
C GLN A 446 -27.56 -28.17 -34.77
N LEU A 447 -27.28 -28.62 -35.98
CA LEU A 447 -28.26 -29.26 -36.85
C LEU A 447 -28.18 -30.80 -36.77
N PRO A 448 -29.32 -31.51 -36.78
CA PRO A 448 -29.36 -32.98 -36.73
C PRO A 448 -28.83 -33.64 -38.02
N ASP A 449 -28.87 -32.92 -39.15
CA ASP A 449 -28.46 -33.42 -40.46
C ASP A 449 -26.93 -33.24 -40.68
N PRO A 450 -26.16 -34.29 -41.00
CA PRO A 450 -24.73 -34.17 -41.27
C PRO A 450 -24.40 -33.28 -42.48
N GLN A 451 -25.33 -33.06 -43.42
CA GLN A 451 -25.11 -32.21 -44.58
C GLN A 451 -25.21 -30.72 -44.20
N ARG A 452 -24.05 -30.07 -44.06
CA ARG A 452 -23.91 -28.64 -43.70
C ARG A 452 -24.02 -27.66 -44.86
N GLU A 453 -24.10 -28.14 -46.11
CA GLU A 453 -24.28 -27.30 -47.29
C GLU A 453 -25.76 -27.21 -47.69
N PHE A 454 -26.26 -25.98 -47.83
CA PHE A 454 -27.64 -25.64 -48.16
C PHE A 454 -27.71 -24.98 -49.56
N PRO A 455 -28.62 -25.43 -50.43
CA PRO A 455 -28.75 -24.87 -51.77
C PRO A 455 -29.40 -23.49 -51.75
N LEU A 456 -28.88 -22.56 -52.56
CA LEU A 456 -29.48 -21.23 -52.82
C LEU A 456 -30.27 -21.22 -54.12
N TYR A 457 -30.77 -22.38 -54.54
CA TYR A 457 -31.54 -22.58 -55.77
C TYR A 457 -32.74 -23.46 -55.48
N VAL A 458 -33.82 -23.26 -56.23
CA VAL A 458 -35.07 -24.00 -56.05
C VAL A 458 -34.82 -25.49 -56.33
N PRO A 459 -35.02 -26.38 -55.34
CA PRO A 459 -34.75 -27.78 -55.52
C PRO A 459 -35.90 -28.49 -56.24
N ARG A 460 -35.59 -29.40 -57.16
CA ARG A 460 -36.57 -30.27 -57.85
C ARG A 460 -37.11 -31.42 -56.98
N GLY A 461 -37.05 -31.28 -55.66
CA GLY A 461 -37.43 -32.31 -54.68
C GLY A 461 -38.62 -31.89 -53.81
N GLY A 462 -39.23 -32.84 -53.09
CA GLY A 462 -40.36 -32.59 -52.21
C GLY A 462 -40.06 -31.67 -51.01
N SER A 463 -40.95 -31.65 -50.03
CA SER A 463 -40.94 -30.72 -48.88
C SER A 463 -39.62 -30.64 -48.10
N SER A 464 -38.87 -31.74 -47.99
CA SER A 464 -37.57 -31.77 -47.30
C SER A 464 -36.49 -30.94 -48.01
N ALA A 465 -36.52 -30.88 -49.34
CA ALA A 465 -35.56 -30.09 -50.11
C ALA A 465 -35.91 -28.59 -50.04
N GLN A 466 -37.21 -28.26 -50.05
CA GLN A 466 -37.70 -26.89 -49.91
C GLN A 466 -37.28 -26.27 -48.57
N PHE A 467 -37.40 -27.00 -47.46
CA PHE A 467 -36.93 -26.52 -46.15
C PHE A 467 -35.43 -26.18 -46.15
N ARG A 468 -34.60 -27.00 -46.81
CA ARG A 468 -33.15 -26.75 -46.92
C ARG A 468 -32.84 -25.50 -47.75
N PHE A 469 -33.63 -25.25 -48.79
CA PHE A 469 -33.54 -24.02 -49.59
C PHE A 469 -33.95 -22.78 -48.78
N ASP A 470 -35.09 -22.83 -48.08
CA ASP A 470 -35.57 -21.73 -47.23
C ASP A 470 -34.56 -21.39 -46.13
N TYR A 471 -33.97 -22.42 -45.52
CA TYR A 471 -32.91 -22.25 -44.55
C TYR A 471 -31.65 -21.62 -45.18
N GLY A 472 -31.22 -22.09 -46.35
CA GLY A 472 -30.11 -21.50 -47.08
C GLY A 472 -30.32 -20.01 -47.40
N TRP A 473 -31.51 -19.63 -47.86
CA TRP A 473 -31.86 -18.23 -48.10
C TRP A 473 -31.85 -17.41 -46.78
N PHE A 474 -32.37 -17.97 -45.69
CA PHE A 474 -32.28 -17.34 -44.38
C PHE A 474 -30.83 -17.08 -43.94
N LEU A 475 -29.93 -18.05 -44.13
CA LEU A 475 -28.50 -17.89 -43.82
C LEU A 475 -27.86 -16.78 -44.66
N LEU A 476 -28.19 -16.71 -45.96
CA LEU A 476 -27.71 -15.64 -46.84
C LEU A 476 -28.18 -14.26 -46.34
N ASN A 477 -29.43 -14.16 -45.88
CA ASN A 477 -29.93 -12.91 -45.29
C ASN A 477 -29.23 -12.56 -43.97
N LYS A 478 -28.79 -13.56 -43.19
CA LYS A 478 -27.98 -13.35 -41.99
C LYS A 478 -26.58 -12.84 -42.30
N ASP A 479 -25.95 -13.32 -43.38
CA ASP A 479 -24.69 -12.75 -43.85
C ASP A 479 -24.85 -11.30 -44.30
N ILE A 480 -25.94 -10.97 -45.00
CA ILE A 480 -26.26 -9.58 -45.39
C ILE A 480 -26.46 -8.72 -44.13
N GLU A 481 -27.15 -9.23 -43.11
CA GLU A 481 -27.30 -8.55 -41.82
C GLU A 481 -25.94 -8.31 -41.15
N ALA A 482 -25.04 -9.30 -41.14
CA ALA A 482 -23.70 -9.17 -40.59
C ALA A 482 -22.87 -8.10 -41.33
N LEU A 483 -22.94 -8.06 -42.66
CA LEU A 483 -22.33 -7.02 -43.47
C LEU A 483 -22.94 -5.64 -43.16
N CYS A 484 -24.26 -5.53 -43.05
CA CYS A 484 -24.93 -4.28 -42.64
C CYS A 484 -24.46 -3.80 -41.27
N ALA A 485 -24.43 -4.70 -40.28
CA ALA A 485 -23.99 -4.40 -38.92
C ALA A 485 -22.53 -3.92 -38.89
N SER A 486 -21.66 -4.50 -39.71
CA SER A 486 -20.25 -4.08 -39.83
C SER A 486 -20.07 -2.62 -40.30
N GLN A 487 -21.05 -2.10 -41.04
CA GLN A 487 -21.07 -0.71 -41.52
C GLN A 487 -21.94 0.20 -40.63
N GLY A 488 -22.36 -0.28 -39.45
CA GLY A 488 -23.20 0.47 -38.52
C GLY A 488 -24.68 0.55 -38.90
N LEU A 489 -25.14 -0.28 -39.84
CA LEU A 489 -26.52 -0.31 -40.29
C LEU A 489 -27.33 -1.34 -39.50
N ARG A 490 -28.51 -0.92 -39.04
CA ARG A 490 -29.48 -1.81 -38.39
C ARG A 490 -30.50 -2.29 -39.42
N VAL A 491 -30.56 -3.60 -39.63
CA VAL A 491 -31.57 -4.23 -40.48
C VAL A 491 -32.89 -4.27 -39.72
N VAL A 492 -33.97 -3.75 -40.34
CA VAL A 492 -35.31 -3.72 -39.74
C VAL A 492 -36.02 -5.06 -39.91
N ASP A 493 -35.98 -5.62 -41.13
CA ASP A 493 -36.48 -6.96 -41.42
C ASP A 493 -35.45 -7.68 -42.29
N ILE A 494 -34.99 -8.85 -41.81
CA ILE A 494 -33.96 -9.68 -42.43
C ILE A 494 -34.46 -10.27 -43.76
N ARG A 495 -35.78 -10.45 -43.91
CA ARG A 495 -36.40 -11.06 -45.10
C ARG A 495 -36.32 -10.17 -46.33
N HIS A 496 -36.03 -8.88 -46.15
CA HIS A 496 -35.89 -7.89 -47.22
C HIS A 496 -34.51 -7.96 -47.90
N THR A 497 -34.20 -9.08 -48.55
CA THR A 497 -32.88 -9.39 -49.15
C THR A 497 -32.33 -8.27 -50.02
N LEU A 498 -33.03 -7.90 -51.11
CA LEU A 498 -32.58 -6.86 -52.03
C LEU A 498 -32.65 -5.44 -51.46
N PRO A 499 -33.71 -5.04 -50.71
CA PRO A 499 -33.71 -3.74 -50.03
C PRO A 499 -32.51 -3.56 -49.08
N ASN A 500 -32.19 -4.56 -48.26
CA ASN A 500 -31.08 -4.51 -47.31
C ASN A 500 -29.73 -4.41 -48.04
N LEU A 501 -29.54 -5.22 -49.08
CA LEU A 501 -28.32 -5.21 -49.88
C LEU A 501 -28.13 -3.89 -50.66
N LYS A 502 -29.22 -3.34 -51.20
CA LYS A 502 -29.21 -2.02 -51.86
C LYS A 502 -28.88 -0.92 -50.87
N TYR A 503 -29.42 -0.97 -49.66
CA TYR A 503 -29.13 0.02 -48.62
C TYR A 503 -27.66 -0.06 -48.17
N LEU A 504 -27.13 -1.27 -48.00
CA LEU A 504 -25.70 -1.50 -47.73
C LEU A 504 -24.82 -0.86 -48.80
N LEU A 505 -25.08 -1.14 -50.08
CA LEU A 505 -24.33 -0.56 -51.20
C LEU A 505 -24.43 0.97 -51.24
N TYR A 506 -25.62 1.52 -50.99
CA TYR A 506 -25.85 2.96 -50.95
C TYR A 506 -25.02 3.64 -49.86
N VAL A 507 -25.02 3.10 -48.64
CA VAL A 507 -24.26 3.67 -47.53
C VAL A 507 -22.76 3.52 -47.77
N CYS A 508 -22.31 2.36 -48.26
CA CYS A 508 -20.90 2.14 -48.55
C CYS A 508 -20.40 3.02 -49.71
N SER A 509 -21.27 3.43 -50.63
CA SER A 509 -20.96 4.34 -51.74
C SER A 509 -21.19 5.82 -51.42
N ALA A 510 -21.81 6.15 -50.28
CA ALA A 510 -22.06 7.53 -49.86
C ALA A 510 -20.77 8.23 -49.37
N GLY A 511 -20.66 9.53 -49.66
CA GLY A 511 -19.57 10.39 -49.20
C GLY A 511 -19.51 11.73 -49.93
N THR A 512 -18.76 12.69 -49.38
CA THR A 512 -18.67 14.07 -49.90
C THR A 512 -17.54 14.30 -50.89
N ASP A 513 -16.54 13.42 -50.91
CA ASP A 513 -15.33 13.60 -51.72
C ASP A 513 -15.51 12.97 -53.11
N GLU A 514 -14.84 13.52 -54.13
CA GLU A 514 -14.79 12.92 -55.47
C GLU A 514 -14.26 11.48 -55.38
N VAL A 515 -14.95 10.55 -56.06
CA VAL A 515 -14.63 9.13 -55.99
C VAL A 515 -13.23 8.90 -56.59
N PRO A 516 -12.28 8.32 -55.83
CA PRO A 516 -10.91 8.18 -56.31
C PRO A 516 -10.81 7.40 -57.63
N GLU A 517 -10.04 7.92 -58.59
CA GLU A 517 -9.84 7.25 -59.87
C GLU A 517 -9.21 5.86 -59.71
N ARG A 518 -9.38 4.99 -60.72
CA ARG A 518 -8.78 3.65 -60.73
C ARG A 518 -7.30 3.90 -60.86
N LYS A 519 -6.51 3.50 -59.85
CA LYS A 519 -5.07 3.49 -59.98
C LYS A 519 -4.73 2.57 -61.15
N ARG A 520 -4.51 3.15 -62.33
CA ARG A 520 -4.23 2.43 -63.58
C ARG A 520 -2.87 1.78 -63.40
N GLY A 521 -2.85 0.45 -63.26
CA GLY A 521 -1.66 -0.32 -62.92
C GLY A 521 -1.90 -1.07 -61.62
N GLY A 522 -2.29 -2.34 -61.75
CA GLY A 522 -2.68 -3.21 -60.64
C GLY A 522 -1.69 -3.26 -59.49
N VAL A 523 -2.12 -3.84 -58.37
CA VAL A 523 -1.33 -3.96 -57.14
C VAL A 523 -0.01 -4.68 -57.46
N ARG A 524 1.09 -3.91 -57.53
CA ARG A 524 2.45 -4.33 -57.90
C ARG A 524 3.02 -5.45 -57.01
N GLY A 525 2.32 -5.81 -55.92
CA GLY A 525 2.69 -6.86 -54.97
C GLY A 525 2.14 -8.26 -55.25
N LEU A 526 1.15 -8.44 -56.13
CA LEU A 526 0.58 -9.77 -56.41
C LEU A 526 1.46 -10.64 -57.33
N TRP A 527 2.40 -10.03 -58.07
CA TRP A 527 3.34 -10.74 -58.94
C TRP A 527 4.69 -11.07 -58.28
N ALA A 528 5.03 -10.42 -57.17
CA ALA A 528 6.32 -10.61 -56.50
C ALA A 528 6.44 -11.97 -55.77
N GLY A 529 5.32 -12.65 -55.52
CA GLY A 529 5.28 -13.96 -54.85
C GLY A 529 5.47 -15.18 -55.76
N ARG A 530 5.48 -15.02 -57.10
CA ARG A 530 5.45 -16.16 -58.05
C ARG A 530 6.74 -16.41 -58.83
N MET A 531 7.74 -15.52 -58.74
CA MET A 531 9.03 -15.65 -59.45
C MET A 531 10.24 -15.67 -58.51
N LYS A 532 10.19 -16.52 -57.46
CA LYS A 532 11.39 -16.90 -56.70
C LYS A 532 11.60 -18.40 -56.83
N GLY A 533 11.90 -18.85 -58.04
CA GLY A 533 12.01 -20.27 -58.35
C GLY A 533 12.45 -20.53 -59.79
N LEU A 534 13.45 -19.80 -60.28
CA LEU A 534 14.28 -20.20 -61.44
C LEU A 534 15.42 -19.18 -61.53
N GLY A 535 16.61 -19.60 -61.10
CA GLY A 535 17.83 -18.85 -61.30
C GLY A 535 18.35 -19.08 -62.71
N VAL A 536 18.55 -18.01 -63.47
CA VAL A 536 19.55 -17.96 -64.56
C VAL A 536 20.18 -16.57 -64.54
N MET A 537 21.49 -16.61 -64.66
CA MET A 537 22.46 -15.52 -64.67
C MET A 537 22.51 -14.89 -66.07
N ALA A 538 22.40 -13.57 -66.16
CA ALA A 538 22.87 -12.82 -67.33
C ALA A 538 23.17 -11.38 -66.88
N GLY A 539 24.45 -11.02 -66.91
CA GLY A 539 24.91 -9.65 -66.76
C GLY A 539 24.92 -8.92 -68.10
N ALA A 540 24.79 -7.59 -68.04
CA ALA A 540 25.44 -6.58 -68.87
C ALA A 540 24.82 -5.21 -68.56
N ASP A 541 25.63 -4.36 -67.94
CA ASP A 541 25.91 -2.93 -68.23
C ASP A 541 25.14 -2.33 -69.43
N ASP A 542 24.72 -1.06 -69.46
CA ASP A 542 25.33 0.16 -68.94
C ASP A 542 24.30 1.32 -69.06
N ALA A 543 24.71 2.50 -68.54
CA ALA A 543 24.27 3.86 -68.90
C ALA A 543 23.29 4.65 -67.97
N SER A 544 23.94 5.37 -67.04
CA SER A 544 23.79 6.81 -66.71
C SER A 544 22.42 7.34 -66.24
N SER A 545 22.27 7.68 -64.96
CA SER A 545 22.64 8.97 -64.30
C SER A 545 21.48 9.98 -64.29
N LEU A 546 20.95 10.27 -63.09
CA LEU A 546 20.73 11.62 -62.54
C LEU A 546 19.97 11.55 -61.20
N GLY A 547 20.51 12.22 -60.18
CA GLY A 547 19.73 12.79 -59.07
C GLY A 547 19.78 12.02 -57.75
N GLY A 548 20.68 12.44 -56.85
CA GLY A 548 20.86 11.85 -55.53
C GLY A 548 19.78 12.23 -54.52
N GLY A 549 19.68 11.42 -53.46
CA GLY A 549 18.80 11.64 -52.32
C GLY A 549 18.74 10.41 -51.43
N GLY A 550 19.72 10.27 -50.54
CA GLY A 550 19.95 9.08 -49.71
C GLY A 550 18.74 8.65 -48.87
N GLY A 551 18.15 7.50 -49.25
CA GLY A 551 17.22 6.74 -48.44
C GLY A 551 17.95 5.67 -47.64
N SER A 552 18.15 5.93 -46.34
CA SER A 552 18.62 4.96 -45.35
C SER A 552 17.66 3.76 -45.27
N ARG A 553 18.10 2.61 -45.80
CA ARG A 553 17.45 1.32 -45.58
C ARG A 553 17.61 0.90 -44.12
N ARG A 554 16.48 0.70 -43.47
CA ARG A 554 16.31 0.07 -42.17
C ARG A 554 15.86 -1.36 -42.41
N GLY A 555 16.53 -2.34 -41.82
CA GLY A 555 15.98 -3.69 -41.69
C GLY A 555 17.00 -4.82 -41.58
N SER A 556 17.08 -5.37 -40.37
CA SER A 556 17.12 -6.83 -40.15
C SER A 556 18.47 -7.56 -40.22
N ASP A 557 19.37 -7.31 -39.26
CA ASP A 557 20.45 -8.27 -38.92
C ASP A 557 20.66 -8.47 -37.41
N ALA A 558 19.86 -7.83 -36.55
CA ALA A 558 20.05 -7.93 -35.09
C ALA A 558 19.32 -9.13 -34.43
N SER A 559 18.54 -9.91 -35.20
CA SER A 559 17.75 -11.02 -34.64
C SER A 559 18.33 -12.42 -34.90
N GLU A 560 19.37 -12.56 -35.73
CA GLU A 560 20.07 -13.84 -35.89
C GLU A 560 21.21 -14.05 -34.88
N ALA A 561 21.87 -12.98 -34.43
CA ALA A 561 22.98 -13.07 -33.48
C ALA A 561 22.54 -13.55 -32.09
N ALA A 562 21.34 -13.14 -31.64
CA ALA A 562 20.77 -13.57 -30.35
C ALA A 562 20.22 -15.01 -30.38
N GLY A 563 19.83 -15.50 -31.56
CA GLY A 563 19.38 -16.89 -31.74
C GLY A 563 20.53 -17.88 -31.65
N ARG A 564 21.66 -17.56 -32.31
CA ARG A 564 22.87 -18.43 -32.32
C ARG A 564 23.50 -18.57 -30.93
N GLN A 565 23.53 -17.48 -30.14
CA GLN A 565 24.06 -17.50 -28.78
C GLN A 565 23.21 -18.34 -27.82
N ARG A 566 21.88 -18.34 -28.02
CA ARG A 566 20.94 -19.14 -27.22
C ARG A 566 20.97 -20.63 -27.58
N GLU A 567 21.31 -20.95 -28.83
CA GLU A 567 21.43 -22.32 -29.33
C GLU A 567 22.81 -22.93 -29.01
N GLU A 568 23.88 -22.13 -29.00
CA GLU A 568 25.20 -22.53 -28.48
C GLU A 568 25.18 -22.79 -26.97
N LEU A 569 24.47 -21.97 -26.18
CA LEU A 569 24.29 -22.20 -24.74
C LEU A 569 23.44 -23.46 -24.46
N ARG A 570 22.49 -23.80 -25.34
CA ARG A 570 21.73 -25.06 -25.26
C ARG A 570 22.57 -26.29 -25.64
N ARG A 571 23.46 -26.17 -26.62
CA ARG A 571 24.42 -27.23 -26.98
C ARG A 571 25.49 -27.45 -25.90
N ALA A 572 25.93 -26.38 -25.22
CA ALA A 572 26.87 -26.48 -24.10
C ALA A 572 26.26 -27.13 -22.84
N ALA A 573 24.94 -27.02 -22.63
CA ALA A 573 24.25 -27.63 -21.51
C ALA A 573 23.94 -29.14 -21.69
N VAL A 574 24.06 -29.67 -22.92
CA VAL A 574 23.73 -31.08 -23.25
C VAL A 574 24.99 -31.90 -23.55
N GLY A 575 26.13 -31.26 -23.80
CA GLY A 575 27.41 -31.91 -24.10
C GLY A 575 28.32 -32.04 -22.87
N GLY A 576 27.96 -32.88 -21.92
CA GLY A 576 28.79 -33.12 -20.74
C GLY A 576 28.41 -34.39 -20.00
N GLY A 577 28.92 -35.53 -20.47
CA GLY A 577 28.84 -36.79 -19.70
C GLY A 577 28.95 -38.03 -20.55
N LYS A 578 30.18 -38.49 -20.81
CA LYS A 578 30.45 -39.90 -21.07
C LYS A 578 31.58 -40.38 -20.15
N ASP A 579 31.30 -41.57 -19.59
CA ASP A 579 32.18 -42.59 -19.03
C ASP A 579 32.72 -42.40 -17.60
N THR A 580 32.20 -43.20 -16.64
CA THR A 580 32.84 -44.45 -16.16
C THR A 580 32.00 -45.20 -15.09
N GLU A 581 31.74 -46.48 -15.38
CA GLU A 581 31.77 -47.69 -14.53
C GLU A 581 31.09 -47.84 -13.13
N ARG A 582 30.18 -48.83 -13.10
CA ARG A 582 30.05 -50.04 -12.23
C ARG A 582 29.86 -49.98 -10.69
N GLU A 583 28.76 -50.65 -10.34
CA GLU A 583 28.53 -51.64 -9.26
C GLU A 583 28.04 -51.26 -7.83
N ARG A 584 26.83 -51.78 -7.57
CA ARG A 584 26.32 -52.51 -6.39
C ARG A 584 25.71 -51.80 -5.17
N GLU A 585 24.44 -52.20 -4.99
CA GLU A 585 23.78 -52.71 -3.77
C GLU A 585 22.92 -51.81 -2.86
N SER A 586 21.61 -52.11 -2.95
CA SER A 586 20.69 -52.44 -1.85
C SER A 586 19.68 -51.39 -1.38
N GLY A 587 18.41 -51.74 -1.59
CA GLY A 587 17.37 -51.69 -0.56
C GLY A 587 16.47 -50.45 -0.51
N GLY A 588 15.18 -50.65 -0.83
CA GLY A 588 14.13 -49.83 -0.21
C GLY A 588 12.92 -49.45 -1.07
N LEU A 589 11.93 -50.34 -1.09
CA LEU A 589 10.49 -50.08 -0.91
C LEU A 589 9.75 -49.08 -1.82
N ASP A 590 8.87 -49.69 -2.63
CA ASP A 590 7.42 -49.47 -2.76
C ASP A 590 6.87 -48.08 -3.13
N GLY A 591 6.02 -48.11 -4.16
CA GLY A 591 5.45 -46.94 -4.82
C GLY A 591 4.10 -46.50 -4.25
N GLY A 592 3.81 -45.21 -4.40
CA GLY A 592 2.50 -44.66 -4.06
C GLY A 592 2.45 -43.14 -4.07
N LEU A 593 2.35 -42.58 -5.28
CA LEU A 593 1.79 -41.28 -5.67
C LEU A 593 1.38 -40.30 -4.55
N GLY A 594 2.08 -39.16 -4.49
CA GLY A 594 1.62 -37.96 -3.82
C GLY A 594 2.43 -36.74 -4.26
N LEU A 595 1.84 -35.87 -5.08
CA LEU A 595 2.31 -34.49 -5.21
C LEU A 595 2.13 -33.80 -3.85
N PRO A 596 3.12 -33.00 -3.41
CA PRO A 596 2.73 -31.68 -2.93
C PRO A 596 3.72 -30.58 -3.35
N PHE A 597 3.15 -29.49 -3.82
CA PHE A 597 3.72 -28.16 -3.68
C PHE A 597 4.14 -27.94 -2.21
N LYS A 598 5.36 -27.45 -2.00
CA LYS A 598 5.74 -26.82 -0.73
C LYS A 598 6.39 -25.48 -1.00
N GLU A 599 5.69 -24.47 -0.52
CA GLU A 599 6.06 -23.08 -0.40
C GLU A 599 7.30 -22.90 0.48
N GLY A 600 8.16 -21.97 0.06
CA GLY A 600 9.12 -21.27 0.90
C GLY A 600 8.99 -19.79 0.58
N GLU A 601 8.19 -19.09 1.37
CA GLU A 601 7.90 -17.66 1.27
C GLU A 601 9.17 -16.82 1.43
N MET A 602 9.44 -15.94 0.46
CA MET A 602 10.32 -14.78 0.67
C MET A 602 9.54 -13.53 0.27
N GLN A 603 8.79 -12.97 1.23
CA GLN A 603 8.10 -11.69 1.06
C GLN A 603 9.12 -10.55 1.04
N LEU A 604 9.40 -10.03 -0.15
CA LEU A 604 10.06 -8.72 -0.33
C LEU A 604 9.03 -7.61 -0.13
N SER A 605 9.02 -7.00 1.05
CA SER A 605 8.20 -5.79 1.30
C SER A 605 8.93 -4.53 0.79
N LEU A 606 8.56 -4.08 -0.40
CA LEU A 606 8.90 -2.74 -0.88
C LEU A 606 7.94 -1.72 -0.26
N ARG A 607 8.42 -1.06 0.79
CA ARG A 607 7.70 -0.02 1.54
C ARG A 607 7.97 1.34 0.90
N THR A 608 7.17 1.76 -0.07
CA THR A 608 7.14 3.16 -0.54
C THR A 608 6.15 3.97 0.30
N LYS A 609 6.68 4.69 1.30
CA LYS A 609 5.95 5.77 1.98
C LYS A 609 6.16 7.07 1.22
N GLY A 610 5.06 7.66 0.75
CA GLY A 610 4.82 9.10 0.77
C GLY A 610 5.54 9.99 -0.24
N LEU A 611 4.87 10.25 -1.37
CA LEU A 611 4.88 11.55 -2.03
C LEU A 611 3.48 11.79 -2.61
N ARG A 612 2.64 12.47 -1.85
CA ARG A 612 1.50 13.23 -2.37
C ARG A 612 1.89 14.69 -2.21
N GLU A 613 2.18 15.35 -3.32
CA GLU A 613 2.20 16.80 -3.39
C GLU A 613 1.04 17.27 -4.27
N ASN A 614 0.36 18.26 -3.72
CA ASN A 614 -0.75 19.05 -4.22
C ASN A 614 -0.60 19.50 -5.68
N ALA A 615 -1.69 19.40 -6.45
CA ALA A 615 -1.96 20.32 -7.55
C ALA A 615 -3.43 20.76 -7.43
N ALA A 616 -3.59 21.98 -6.90
CA ALA A 616 -4.74 22.81 -7.14
C ALA A 616 -4.35 23.77 -8.27
N SER A 617 -5.03 23.66 -9.40
CA SER A 617 -5.29 24.68 -10.42
C SER A 617 -6.18 24.07 -11.50
#